data_AF-A0A382R761-F1
#
_entry.id   AF-A0A382R761-F1
#
_cell.length_a   1.000
_cell.length_b   1.000
_cell.length_c   1.000
_cell.angle_alpha   90.00
_cell.angle_beta   90.00
_cell.angle_gamma   90.00
#
_symmetry.space_group_name_H-M   'P 1'
#
loop_
_entity.id
_entity.type
_entity.pdbx_description
1 polymer ?
#
loop_
_entity_poly.entity_id
_entity_poly.type
_entity_poly.pdbx_seq_one_letter_code
_entity_poly.pdbx_strand_id
1 'polypeptide(L)'
;MALLPIKIPPGFYKNATQYQAKNRWYDGNLVRFSEGRLRPIGGWQRLAETQITKKGGIESLTITTAGTGYSGNGTLGFSGGGGASFTGTYTVGTVNAVPGVITGVAITTAGTGFTSLPTITISGSTSGTAAVITPTLHSGVDPIRGLHSWRLSTGARYLAVGSVQSLRIWDGSQSAGVNAPIYDITPATSPG
;
A
#
# COMPACT_ATOMS: atom_id res chain seq x y z
N MET A 1 -52.64 -45.83 1.31
CA MET A 1 -51.78 -45.61 2.50
C MET A 1 -51.76 -44.13 2.82
N ALA A 2 -52.07 -43.74 4.06
CA ALA A 2 -52.02 -42.34 4.48
C ALA A 2 -50.56 -41.93 4.77
N LEU A 3 -50.13 -40.80 4.23
CA LEU A 3 -48.79 -40.25 4.49
C LEU A 3 -48.78 -39.56 5.85
N LEU A 4 -47.88 -39.96 6.75
CA LEU A 4 -47.64 -39.24 8.01
C LEU A 4 -46.65 -38.09 7.74
N PRO A 5 -47.06 -36.81 7.88
CA PRO A 5 -46.14 -35.71 7.68
C PRO A 5 -45.10 -35.66 8.80
N ILE A 6 -43.83 -35.89 8.45
CA ILE A 6 -42.70 -35.71 9.36
C ILE A 6 -42.22 -34.27 9.25
N LYS A 7 -42.42 -33.50 10.33
CA LYS A 7 -41.89 -32.13 10.43
C LYS A 7 -40.58 -32.15 11.22
N ILE A 8 -39.46 -32.01 10.51
CA ILE A 8 -38.15 -31.90 11.14
C ILE A 8 -38.01 -30.50 11.76
N PRO A 9 -37.77 -30.37 13.07
CA PRO A 9 -37.58 -29.07 13.70
C PRO A 9 -36.26 -28.42 13.25
N PRO A 10 -36.20 -27.09 13.16
CA PRO A 10 -34.98 -26.37 12.77
C PRO A 10 -33.86 -26.59 13.78
N GLY A 11 -32.62 -26.73 13.27
CA GLY A 11 -31.44 -26.99 14.07
C GLY A 11 -31.04 -25.83 14.99
N PHE A 12 -31.25 -24.58 14.57
CA PHE A 12 -31.03 -23.38 15.38
C PHE A 12 -32.35 -22.84 15.95
N TYR A 13 -32.38 -22.48 17.24
CA TYR A 13 -33.58 -21.96 17.90
C TYR A 13 -33.28 -20.82 18.90
N LYS A 14 -33.07 -19.62 18.34
CA LYS A 14 -32.65 -18.40 19.08
C LYS A 14 -33.78 -17.68 19.83
N ASN A 15 -35.03 -17.88 19.41
CA ASN A 15 -36.20 -17.22 20.03
C ASN A 15 -36.65 -17.85 21.37
N ALA A 16 -35.91 -18.85 21.86
CA ALA A 16 -36.19 -19.56 23.10
C ALA A 16 -35.21 -19.15 24.20
N THR A 17 -35.40 -19.66 25.42
CA THR A 17 -34.31 -19.71 26.41
C THR A 17 -33.36 -20.86 26.07
N GLN A 18 -32.13 -20.82 26.59
CA GLN A 18 -31.17 -21.95 26.44
C GLN A 18 -31.79 -23.28 26.88
N TYR A 19 -32.64 -23.25 27.92
CA TYR A 19 -33.39 -24.41 28.38
C TYR A 19 -34.43 -24.93 27.37
N GLN A 20 -35.14 -24.04 26.69
CA GLN A 20 -36.15 -24.41 25.68
C GLN A 20 -35.53 -24.89 24.35
N ALA A 21 -34.28 -24.50 24.08
CA ALA A 21 -33.49 -24.97 22.95
C ALA A 21 -32.76 -26.30 23.22
N LYS A 22 -33.07 -27.01 24.31
CA LYS A 22 -32.48 -28.33 24.60
C LYS A 22 -32.58 -29.26 23.40
N ASN A 23 -31.47 -29.97 23.09
CA ASN A 23 -31.27 -30.81 21.90
C ASN A 23 -31.23 -30.05 20.55
N ARG A 24 -31.08 -28.72 20.55
CA ARG A 24 -30.90 -27.86 19.37
C ARG A 24 -29.75 -26.87 19.63
N TRP A 25 -29.25 -26.24 18.57
CA TRP A 25 -28.27 -25.17 18.69
C TRP A 25 -28.97 -23.88 19.12
N TYR A 26 -28.48 -23.24 20.18
CA TYR A 26 -29.05 -22.00 20.70
C TYR A 26 -28.63 -20.78 19.88
N ASP A 27 -27.33 -20.68 19.59
CA ASP A 27 -26.73 -19.65 18.74
C ASP A 27 -25.56 -20.24 17.95
N GLY A 28 -25.16 -19.58 16.87
CA GLY A 28 -24.09 -20.01 15.98
C GLY A 28 -23.33 -18.83 15.41
N ASN A 29 -22.25 -18.45 16.08
CA ASN A 29 -21.26 -17.51 15.56
C ASN A 29 -20.08 -18.29 14.94
N LEU A 30 -19.44 -17.71 13.91
CA LEU A 30 -18.22 -18.27 13.29
C LEU A 30 -18.37 -19.71 12.75
N VAL A 31 -19.55 -20.06 12.24
CA VAL A 31 -19.84 -21.37 11.62
C VAL A 31 -20.29 -21.19 10.16
N ARG A 32 -19.92 -22.13 9.28
CA ARG A 32 -20.39 -22.19 7.90
C ARG A 32 -20.88 -23.58 7.54
N PHE A 33 -21.80 -23.67 6.58
CA PHE A 33 -22.18 -24.93 5.96
C PHE A 33 -21.27 -25.22 4.76
N SER A 34 -20.76 -26.44 4.69
CA SER A 34 -19.99 -26.92 3.53
C SER A 34 -20.29 -28.41 3.36
N GLU A 35 -20.68 -28.79 2.15
CA GLU A 35 -21.13 -30.15 1.79
C GLU A 35 -22.20 -30.68 2.77
N GLY A 36 -23.18 -29.83 3.09
CA GLY A 36 -24.30 -30.18 3.99
C GLY A 36 -23.93 -30.32 5.47
N ARG A 37 -22.65 -30.11 5.86
CA ARG A 37 -22.20 -30.20 7.25
C ARG A 37 -21.81 -28.84 7.79
N LEU A 38 -22.14 -28.62 9.07
CA LEU A 38 -21.71 -27.45 9.82
C LEU A 38 -20.23 -27.60 10.20
N ARG A 39 -19.43 -26.55 9.98
CA ARG A 39 -17.98 -26.53 10.26
C ARG A 39 -17.59 -25.17 10.87
N PRO A 40 -16.60 -25.12 11.77
CA PRO A 40 -16.08 -23.85 12.27
C PRO A 40 -15.37 -23.06 11.15
N ILE A 41 -15.48 -21.73 11.19
CA ILE A 41 -14.81 -20.78 10.27
C ILE A 41 -13.38 -20.47 10.74
N GLY A 42 -13.06 -20.68 12.01
CA GLY A 42 -11.71 -20.47 12.56
C GLY A 42 -11.37 -19.02 12.89
N GLY A 43 -12.31 -18.09 12.69
CA GLY A 43 -12.13 -16.66 12.98
C GLY A 43 -11.44 -15.88 11.87
N TRP A 44 -11.07 -14.63 12.19
CA TRP A 44 -10.35 -13.74 11.29
C TRP A 44 -8.84 -14.02 11.39
N GLN A 45 -8.17 -14.04 10.23
CA GLN A 45 -6.72 -14.14 10.16
C GLN A 45 -6.14 -12.83 9.64
N ARG A 46 -5.12 -12.29 10.32
CA ARG A 46 -4.39 -11.12 9.86
C ARG A 46 -3.48 -11.51 8.69
N LEU A 47 -3.58 -10.79 7.58
CA LEU A 47 -2.78 -11.04 6.36
C LEU A 47 -1.61 -10.06 6.19
N ALA A 48 -1.69 -8.87 6.79
CA ALA A 48 -0.63 -7.87 6.79
C ALA A 48 -0.62 -7.09 8.12
N GLU A 49 0.58 -6.74 8.58
CA GLU A 49 0.77 -5.91 9.77
C GLU A 49 0.64 -4.42 9.44
N THR A 50 1.10 -4.01 8.25
CA THR A 50 1.12 -2.63 7.81
C THR A 50 0.03 -2.32 6.81
N GLN A 51 -0.45 -1.08 6.82
CA GLN A 51 -1.35 -0.58 5.80
C GLN A 51 -0.66 -0.53 4.42
N ILE A 52 -1.44 -0.67 3.36
CA ILE A 52 -0.97 -0.44 2.00
C ILE A 52 -0.70 1.06 1.85
N THR A 53 0.55 1.41 1.57
CA THR A 53 0.98 2.80 1.33
C THR A 53 0.96 3.09 -0.17
N LYS A 54 0.59 4.33 -0.50
CA LYS A 54 0.68 4.88 -1.85
C LYS A 54 2.12 4.91 -2.35
N LYS A 55 2.31 4.63 -3.63
CA LYS A 55 3.56 5.00 -4.32
C LYS A 55 3.45 6.48 -4.70
N GLY A 56 4.41 7.28 -4.27
CA GLY A 56 4.34 8.73 -4.34
C GLY A 56 5.12 9.35 -5.49
N GLY A 57 4.83 10.61 -5.75
CA GLY A 57 5.77 11.55 -6.38
C GLY A 57 6.47 12.39 -5.31
N ILE A 58 7.50 13.11 -5.71
CA ILE A 58 8.14 14.13 -4.86
C ILE A 58 7.17 15.29 -4.67
N GLU A 59 6.83 15.58 -3.42
CA GLU A 59 5.83 16.59 -3.06
C GLU A 59 6.45 17.99 -2.98
N SER A 60 7.62 18.09 -2.34
CA SER A 60 8.37 19.35 -2.27
C SER A 60 9.87 19.12 -2.23
N LEU A 61 10.62 20.20 -2.48
CA LEU A 61 12.07 20.26 -2.34
C LEU A 61 12.42 21.37 -1.35
N THR A 62 13.31 21.05 -0.41
CA THR A 62 13.83 22.03 0.55
C THR A 62 15.34 22.12 0.40
N ILE A 63 15.86 23.34 0.34
CA ILE A 63 17.30 23.58 0.38
C ILE A 63 17.74 23.41 1.84
N THR A 64 18.35 22.27 2.17
CA THR A 64 18.89 22.00 3.51
C THR A 64 20.28 22.62 3.66
N THR A 65 21.06 22.61 2.60
CA THR A 65 22.32 23.36 2.51
C THR A 65 22.40 23.94 1.11
N ALA A 66 22.58 25.26 1.01
CA ALA A 66 22.58 25.94 -0.28
C ALA A 66 23.86 25.67 -1.09
N GLY A 67 24.96 25.33 -0.42
CA GLY A 67 26.28 25.23 -1.04
C GLY A 67 26.76 26.55 -1.64
N THR A 68 27.94 26.53 -2.25
CA THR A 68 28.57 27.71 -2.88
C THR A 68 29.37 27.31 -4.11
N GLY A 69 29.73 28.29 -4.94
CA GLY A 69 30.61 28.10 -6.10
C GLY A 69 29.94 27.46 -7.32
N TYR A 70 28.60 27.37 -7.35
CA TYR A 70 27.88 26.86 -8.52
C TYR A 70 27.87 27.89 -9.66
N SER A 71 28.08 27.44 -10.90
CA SER A 71 28.07 28.28 -12.09
C SER A 71 26.70 28.26 -12.77
N GLY A 72 25.84 29.22 -12.41
CA GLY A 72 24.54 29.43 -13.06
C GLY A 72 23.45 28.41 -12.69
N ASN A 73 22.24 28.67 -13.17
CA ASN A 73 21.06 27.84 -12.94
C ASN A 73 21.19 26.49 -13.67
N GLY A 74 20.52 25.46 -13.17
CA GLY A 74 20.61 24.13 -13.77
C GLY A 74 19.47 23.20 -13.37
N THR A 75 19.70 21.89 -13.55
CA THR A 75 18.70 20.85 -13.33
C THR A 75 19.05 19.99 -12.11
N LEU A 76 18.06 19.28 -11.60
CA LEU A 76 18.23 18.34 -10.50
C LEU A 76 18.21 16.92 -11.06
N GLY A 77 19.15 16.12 -10.59
CA GLY A 77 19.16 14.67 -10.78
C GLY A 77 18.61 13.99 -9.54
N PHE A 78 18.34 12.70 -9.67
CA PHE A 78 17.94 11.88 -8.55
C PHE A 78 18.51 10.47 -8.68
N SER A 79 18.70 9.81 -7.54
CA SER A 79 19.03 8.39 -7.47
C SER A 79 18.34 7.74 -6.28
N GLY A 80 18.12 6.43 -6.35
CA GLY A 80 17.41 5.69 -5.31
C GLY A 80 15.90 5.99 -5.26
N GLY A 81 15.26 5.63 -4.14
CA GLY A 81 13.83 5.88 -3.90
C GLY A 81 12.85 5.00 -4.67
N GLY A 82 13.31 4.25 -5.67
CA GLY A 82 12.51 3.30 -6.46
C GLY A 82 11.55 3.92 -7.49
N GLY A 83 11.48 5.25 -7.56
CA GLY A 83 10.66 5.98 -8.51
C GLY A 83 11.37 6.33 -9.82
N ALA A 84 10.62 6.96 -10.73
CA ALA A 84 11.09 7.36 -12.06
C ALA A 84 10.55 8.75 -12.46
N SER A 85 11.11 9.30 -13.54
CA SER A 85 10.61 10.49 -14.23
C SER A 85 10.57 11.79 -13.41
N PHE A 86 11.31 11.88 -12.32
CA PHE A 86 11.47 13.14 -11.61
C PHE A 86 12.34 14.10 -12.43
N THR A 87 11.89 15.34 -12.58
CA THR A 87 12.68 16.46 -13.11
C THR A 87 12.48 17.68 -12.23
N GLY A 88 13.57 18.40 -11.98
CA GLY A 88 13.56 19.65 -11.22
C GLY A 88 14.66 20.58 -11.65
N THR A 89 14.60 21.81 -11.17
CA THR A 89 15.58 22.86 -11.45
C THR A 89 16.07 23.51 -10.16
N TYR A 90 17.23 24.13 -10.24
CA TYR A 90 17.73 25.01 -9.19
C TYR A 90 18.17 26.34 -9.78
N THR A 91 18.07 27.40 -8.98
CA THR A 91 18.56 28.73 -9.31
C THR A 91 19.72 29.10 -8.42
N VAL A 92 20.66 29.84 -9.00
CA VAL A 92 21.89 30.27 -8.35
C VAL A 92 21.92 31.78 -8.26
N GLY A 93 22.33 32.29 -7.10
CA GLY A 93 22.47 33.70 -6.84
C GLY A 93 23.69 34.02 -5.99
N THR A 94 23.74 35.28 -5.55
CA THR A 94 24.72 35.75 -4.57
C THR A 94 23.98 35.99 -3.25
N VAL A 95 24.47 35.41 -2.16
CA VAL A 95 23.93 35.61 -0.81
C VAL A 95 25.04 36.11 0.08
N ASN A 96 24.83 37.22 0.80
CA ASN A 96 25.84 37.83 1.69
C ASN A 96 27.22 38.02 1.01
N ALA A 97 27.22 38.55 -0.23
CA ALA A 97 28.40 38.72 -1.08
C ALA A 97 29.15 37.42 -1.47
N VAL A 98 28.60 36.23 -1.19
CA VAL A 98 29.13 34.95 -1.64
C VAL A 98 28.42 34.56 -2.95
N PRO A 99 29.12 34.48 -4.09
CA PRO A 99 28.52 34.07 -5.36
C PRO A 99 28.33 32.55 -5.42
N GLY A 100 27.46 32.11 -6.33
CA GLY A 100 27.30 30.69 -6.63
C GLY A 100 26.52 29.92 -5.57
N VAL A 101 25.62 30.58 -4.83
CA VAL A 101 24.78 29.98 -3.79
C VAL A 101 23.47 29.51 -4.42
N ILE A 102 23.00 28.29 -4.13
CA ILE A 102 21.67 27.86 -4.57
C ILE A 102 20.60 28.62 -3.76
N THR A 103 19.80 29.43 -4.44
CA THR A 103 18.79 30.29 -3.81
C THR A 103 17.36 29.81 -4.02
N GLY A 104 17.14 28.90 -4.97
CA GLY A 104 15.82 28.35 -5.25
C GLY A 104 15.89 26.96 -5.85
N VAL A 105 14.82 26.20 -5.62
CA VAL A 105 14.60 24.86 -6.19
C VAL A 105 13.14 24.76 -6.62
N ALA A 106 12.90 24.07 -7.73
CA ALA A 106 11.56 23.84 -8.24
C ALA A 106 11.42 22.42 -8.78
N ILE A 107 10.24 21.86 -8.62
CA ILE A 107 9.84 20.60 -9.25
C ILE A 107 9.21 20.93 -10.59
N THR A 108 9.72 20.34 -11.66
CA THR A 108 9.14 20.46 -13.01
C THR A 108 8.27 19.24 -13.32
N THR A 109 8.66 18.06 -12.86
CA THR A 109 7.84 16.84 -12.87
C THR A 109 8.12 16.09 -11.57
N ALA A 110 7.08 15.84 -10.77
CA ALA A 110 7.21 15.19 -9.46
C ALA A 110 7.72 13.74 -9.53
N GLY A 111 7.68 13.12 -10.71
CA GLY A 111 7.93 11.70 -10.90
C GLY A 111 6.84 10.83 -10.25
N THR A 112 6.99 9.53 -10.38
CA THR A 112 6.04 8.55 -9.85
C THR A 112 6.77 7.31 -9.33
N GLY A 113 6.09 6.51 -8.51
CA GLY A 113 6.59 5.20 -8.10
C GLY A 113 7.54 5.22 -6.90
N PHE A 114 7.81 6.37 -6.28
CA PHE A 114 8.73 6.44 -5.14
C PHE A 114 8.14 5.70 -3.93
N THR A 115 8.92 4.78 -3.36
CA THR A 115 8.60 4.00 -2.16
C THR A 115 9.43 4.43 -0.95
N SER A 116 10.50 5.20 -1.19
CA SER A 116 11.37 5.80 -0.19
C SER A 116 11.98 7.09 -0.74
N LEU A 117 12.49 7.96 0.13
CA LEU A 117 13.03 9.25 -0.28
C LEU A 117 14.20 9.05 -1.27
N PRO A 118 14.18 9.67 -2.46
CA PRO A 118 15.34 9.66 -3.34
C PRO A 118 16.41 10.63 -2.84
N THR A 119 17.65 10.40 -3.26
CA THR A 119 18.73 11.38 -3.10
C THR A 119 18.70 12.34 -4.29
N ILE A 120 18.58 13.64 -4.02
CA ILE A 120 18.62 14.69 -5.04
C ILE A 120 20.06 15.14 -5.24
N THR A 121 20.48 15.22 -6.50
CA THR A 121 21.81 15.69 -6.89
C THR A 121 21.72 16.95 -7.72
N ILE A 122 22.71 17.83 -7.59
CA ILE A 122 22.85 18.96 -8.50
C ILE A 122 23.36 18.43 -9.84
N SER A 123 22.61 18.66 -10.91
CA SER A 123 22.92 18.19 -12.25
C SER A 123 23.15 19.37 -13.19
N GLY A 124 24.10 19.27 -14.11
CA GLY A 124 24.36 20.32 -15.09
C GLY A 124 25.24 21.49 -14.59
N SER A 125 25.67 21.52 -13.33
CA SER A 125 26.81 22.36 -12.92
C SER A 125 28.13 21.61 -13.09
N THR A 126 29.16 22.28 -13.60
CA THR A 126 30.55 21.78 -13.62
C THR A 126 31.36 22.24 -12.41
N SER A 127 30.76 23.03 -11.52
CA SER A 127 31.40 23.63 -10.34
C SER A 127 30.46 23.66 -9.13
N GLY A 128 31.01 23.99 -7.96
CA GLY A 128 30.26 24.14 -6.71
C GLY A 128 30.25 22.88 -5.84
N THR A 129 30.01 23.07 -4.55
CA THR A 129 30.06 22.00 -3.56
C THR A 129 29.07 22.22 -2.43
N ALA A 130 28.84 21.16 -1.66
CA ALA A 130 28.09 21.14 -0.40
C ALA A 130 26.60 21.49 -0.48
N ALA A 131 25.98 21.63 -1.66
CA ALA A 131 24.53 21.75 -1.73
C ALA A 131 23.85 20.42 -1.37
N VAL A 132 22.83 20.52 -0.50
CA VAL A 132 21.97 19.41 -0.10
C VAL A 132 20.53 19.87 -0.29
N ILE A 133 19.82 19.19 -1.18
CA ILE A 133 18.39 19.40 -1.41
C ILE A 133 17.67 18.17 -0.89
N THR A 134 16.78 18.38 0.07
CA THR A 134 16.01 17.30 0.69
C THR A 134 14.61 17.28 0.09
N PRO A 135 14.20 16.19 -0.59
CA PRO A 135 12.84 16.04 -1.06
C PRO A 135 11.91 15.64 0.09
N THR A 136 10.63 15.87 -0.08
CA THR A 136 9.56 15.20 0.66
C THR A 136 8.76 14.31 -0.27
N LEU A 137 8.23 13.21 0.25
CA LEU A 137 7.35 12.34 -0.51
C LEU A 137 5.91 12.51 -0.05
N HIS A 138 5.01 12.45 -1.02
CA HIS A 138 3.61 12.23 -0.72
C HIS A 138 3.46 10.82 -0.12
N SER A 139 3.34 10.76 1.21
CA SER A 139 3.06 9.51 1.92
C SER A 139 1.61 9.49 2.37
N GLY A 140 0.92 8.38 2.06
CA GLY A 140 -0.48 8.26 2.40
C GLY A 140 -0.93 6.82 2.32
N VAL A 141 -2.08 6.58 2.95
CA VAL A 141 -2.82 5.33 2.80
C VAL A 141 -3.26 5.18 1.35
N ASP A 142 -3.04 4.02 0.77
CA ASP A 142 -3.67 3.59 -0.48
C ASP A 142 -4.92 2.77 -0.13
N PRO A 143 -6.12 3.37 -0.17
CA PRO A 143 -7.31 2.69 0.32
C PRO A 143 -7.66 1.49 -0.56
N ILE A 144 -8.03 0.39 0.09
CA ILE A 144 -8.55 -0.80 -0.58
C ILE A 144 -9.91 -0.48 -1.20
N ARG A 145 -10.09 -0.86 -2.47
CA ARG A 145 -11.30 -0.61 -3.27
C ARG A 145 -11.99 -1.88 -3.75
N GLY A 146 -11.24 -2.98 -3.82
CA GLY A 146 -11.78 -4.26 -4.27
C GLY A 146 -11.04 -5.43 -3.62
N LEU A 147 -11.75 -6.52 -3.44
CA LEU A 147 -11.21 -7.76 -2.91
C LEU A 147 -11.82 -8.93 -3.68
N HIS A 148 -10.97 -9.87 -4.08
CA HIS A 148 -11.39 -11.10 -4.73
C HIS A 148 -10.64 -12.27 -4.13
N SER A 149 -11.36 -13.31 -3.70
CA SER A 149 -10.77 -14.53 -3.16
C SER A 149 -11.11 -15.72 -4.04
N TRP A 150 -10.12 -16.58 -4.29
CA TRP A 150 -10.32 -17.84 -5.01
C TRP A 150 -9.54 -18.97 -4.36
N ARG A 151 -9.86 -20.19 -4.79
CA ARG A 151 -9.15 -21.41 -4.40
C ARG A 151 -8.80 -22.20 -5.64
N LEU A 152 -7.58 -22.73 -5.69
CA LEU A 152 -7.16 -23.66 -6.73
C LEU A 152 -7.69 -25.07 -6.43
N SER A 153 -7.68 -25.94 -7.44
CA SER A 153 -8.00 -27.37 -7.29
C SER A 153 -7.06 -28.08 -6.31
N THR A 154 -5.84 -27.56 -6.14
CA THR A 154 -4.85 -28.03 -5.15
C THR A 154 -5.22 -27.68 -3.70
N GLY A 155 -6.28 -26.89 -3.49
CA GLY A 155 -6.68 -26.41 -2.17
C GLY A 155 -5.97 -25.13 -1.71
N ALA A 156 -4.98 -24.64 -2.46
CA ALA A 156 -4.34 -23.35 -2.24
C ALA A 156 -5.37 -22.21 -2.32
N ARG A 157 -5.22 -21.22 -1.44
CA ARG A 157 -6.17 -20.12 -1.27
C ARG A 157 -5.46 -18.81 -1.54
N TYR A 158 -6.14 -17.91 -2.23
CA TYR A 158 -5.59 -16.60 -2.56
C TYR A 158 -6.59 -15.50 -2.26
N LEU A 159 -6.03 -14.34 -1.94
CA LEU A 159 -6.74 -13.08 -1.79
C LEU A 159 -6.06 -12.02 -2.64
N ALA A 160 -6.73 -11.53 -3.66
CA ALA A 160 -6.35 -10.31 -4.36
C ALA A 160 -7.04 -9.12 -3.70
N VAL A 161 -6.27 -8.07 -3.46
CA VAL A 161 -6.74 -6.80 -2.92
C VAL A 161 -6.31 -5.70 -3.87
N GLY A 162 -7.28 -4.99 -4.42
CA GLY A 162 -7.10 -3.87 -5.32
C GLY A 162 -7.30 -2.54 -4.62
N SER A 163 -6.53 -1.55 -5.03
CA SER A 163 -6.57 -0.16 -4.59
C SER A 163 -6.50 0.77 -5.83
N VAL A 164 -6.28 2.07 -5.67
CA VAL A 164 -6.09 2.95 -6.86
C VAL A 164 -4.75 2.71 -7.54
N GLN A 165 -3.71 2.42 -6.75
CA GLN A 165 -2.36 2.35 -7.27
C GLN A 165 -1.80 0.94 -7.26
N SER A 166 -2.42 -0.01 -6.58
CA SER A 166 -1.88 -1.36 -6.50
C SER A 166 -2.91 -2.48 -6.51
N LEU A 167 -2.52 -3.59 -7.12
CA LEU A 167 -3.22 -4.86 -7.02
C LEU A 167 -2.23 -5.88 -6.43
N ARG A 168 -2.54 -6.34 -5.23
CA ARG A 168 -1.65 -7.15 -4.40
C ARG A 168 -2.30 -8.50 -4.11
N ILE A 169 -1.54 -9.58 -4.16
CA ILE A 169 -2.05 -10.95 -3.95
C ILE A 169 -1.36 -11.58 -2.74
N TRP A 170 -2.14 -12.11 -1.80
CA TRP A 170 -1.67 -12.93 -0.68
C TRP A 170 -2.07 -14.38 -0.91
N ASP A 171 -1.21 -15.33 -0.52
CA ASP A 171 -1.66 -16.68 -0.27
C ASP A 171 -2.19 -16.79 1.17
N GLY A 172 -3.07 -17.76 1.41
CA GLY A 172 -3.58 -18.06 2.74
C GLY A 172 -2.56 -18.80 3.64
N SER A 173 -1.28 -18.89 3.25
CA SER A 173 -0.27 -19.65 4.01
C SER A 173 0.24 -18.81 5.16
N GLN A 174 -0.01 -19.25 6.39
CA GLN A 174 0.40 -18.52 7.58
C GLN A 174 1.91 -18.59 7.74
N SER A 175 2.59 -17.45 7.75
CA SER A 175 3.69 -17.23 8.67
C SER A 175 3.36 -16.00 9.47
N ALA A 176 3.18 -16.18 10.79
CA ALA A 176 2.93 -15.08 11.70
C ALA A 176 4.02 -14.01 11.51
N GLY A 177 3.62 -12.82 11.05
CA GLY A 177 4.46 -11.62 11.06
C GLY A 177 5.10 -11.17 9.74
N VAL A 178 5.09 -11.92 8.64
CA VAL A 178 5.83 -11.48 7.42
C VAL A 178 5.22 -11.95 6.09
N ASN A 179 3.92 -11.77 5.86
CA ASN A 179 3.36 -11.98 4.52
C ASN A 179 3.25 -10.66 3.77
N ALA A 180 4.36 -10.24 3.16
CA ALA A 180 4.33 -9.34 2.02
C ALA A 180 3.45 -9.98 0.91
N PRO A 181 2.76 -9.18 0.08
CA PRO A 181 2.06 -9.74 -1.05
C PRO A 181 3.05 -10.53 -1.93
N ILE A 182 2.64 -11.71 -2.37
CA ILE A 182 3.46 -12.60 -3.21
C ILE A 182 3.66 -11.98 -4.59
N TYR A 183 2.68 -11.19 -5.02
CA TYR A 183 2.73 -10.43 -6.25
C TYR A 183 2.25 -9.00 -6.01
N ASP A 184 3.07 -8.04 -6.44
CA ASP A 184 2.66 -6.67 -6.72
C ASP A 184 2.49 -6.55 -8.25
N ILE A 185 1.25 -6.66 -8.72
CA ILE A 185 0.90 -6.56 -10.14
C ILE A 185 0.38 -5.16 -10.49
N THR A 186 0.84 -4.15 -9.75
CA THR A 186 0.66 -2.74 -10.07
C THR A 186 1.18 -2.43 -11.47
N PRO A 187 0.38 -1.85 -12.38
CA PRO A 187 0.87 -1.34 -13.65
C PRO A 187 1.98 -0.31 -13.44
N ALA A 188 3.01 -0.31 -14.30
CA ALA A 188 4.16 0.60 -14.19
C ALA A 188 3.75 2.09 -14.19
N THR A 189 2.57 2.41 -14.73
CA THR A 189 1.94 3.73 -14.68
C THR A 189 0.51 3.60 -14.15
N SER A 190 0.25 4.11 -12.96
CA SER A 190 -1.10 4.31 -12.44
C SER A 190 -1.54 5.74 -12.78
N PRO A 191 -2.73 5.94 -13.40
CA PRO A 191 -3.30 7.28 -13.52
C PRO A 191 -3.55 7.84 -12.13
N GLY A 192 -2.87 8.95 -11.80
CA GLY A 192 -3.08 9.69 -10.56
C GLY A 192 -4.45 10.33 -10.48
#